data_AF-A0A2T6KPU0-F1
#
_entry.id   AF-A0A2T6KPU0-F1
#
_cell.length_a   1.000
_cell.length_b   1.000
_cell.length_c   1.000
_cell.angle_alpha   90.00
_cell.angle_beta   90.00
_cell.angle_gamma   90.00
#
_symmetry.space_group_name_H-M   'P 1'
#
loop_
_entity.id
_entity.type
_entity.pdbx_description
1 polymer ?
#
loop_
_entity_poly.entity_id
_entity_poly.type
_entity_poly.pdbx_seq_one_letter_code
_entity_poly.pdbx_strand_id
1 'polypeptide(L)'
;MLQRTPLATEAMYLMMRRVFADMGYRRYEWKCDALNAPSRAAATRLGFQFEGIFRQALVYKGRNRDTAWFSIIDAEWPALQTAFEKWLAPENFDKDGQQIRRLADFR
;
A
#
# COMPACT_ATOMS: atom_id res chain seq x y z
N MET A 1 -7.09 -12.93 -9.62
CA MET A 1 -5.95 -13.86 -9.77
C MET A 1 -4.74 -13.52 -8.90
N LEU A 2 -4.44 -12.23 -8.61
CA LEU A 2 -3.29 -11.83 -7.75
C LEU A 2 -3.68 -11.37 -6.34
N GLN A 3 -4.96 -11.41 -5.97
CA GLN A 3 -5.40 -10.87 -4.68
C GLN A 3 -4.78 -11.67 -3.52
N ARG A 4 -4.18 -10.97 -2.56
CA ARG A 4 -3.52 -11.56 -1.37
C ARG A 4 -2.33 -12.48 -1.71
N THR A 5 -1.65 -12.25 -2.83
CA THR A 5 -0.38 -12.94 -3.15
C THR A 5 0.84 -12.04 -2.93
N PRO A 6 2.05 -12.61 -2.78
CA PRO A 6 3.29 -11.85 -2.76
C PRO A 6 3.47 -10.97 -4.00
N LEU A 7 3.10 -11.49 -5.17
CA LEU A 7 3.14 -10.77 -6.45
C LEU A 7 2.37 -9.43 -6.43
N ALA A 8 1.20 -9.38 -5.78
CA ALA A 8 0.47 -8.11 -5.65
C ALA A 8 1.19 -7.11 -4.74
N THR A 9 1.90 -7.60 -3.72
CA THR A 9 2.71 -6.74 -2.84
C THR A 9 3.96 -6.24 -3.57
N GLU A 10 4.62 -7.11 -4.32
CA GLU A 10 5.77 -6.78 -5.14
C GLU A 10 5.42 -5.74 -6.23
N ALA A 11 4.28 -5.89 -6.90
CA ALA A 11 3.80 -4.90 -7.86
C ALA A 11 3.66 -3.51 -7.23
N MET A 12 3.12 -3.42 -6.01
CA MET A 12 3.06 -2.15 -5.28
C MET A 12 4.45 -1.62 -4.95
N TYR A 13 5.34 -2.48 -4.44
CA TYR A 13 6.72 -2.10 -4.12
C TYR A 13 7.46 -1.52 -5.33
N LEU A 14 7.37 -2.18 -6.50
CA LEU A 14 8.02 -1.71 -7.72
C LEU A 14 7.49 -0.34 -8.16
N MET A 15 6.18 -0.10 -8.04
CA MET A 15 5.59 1.21 -8.31
C MET A 15 6.09 2.28 -7.33
N MET A 16 6.10 1.98 -6.02
CA MET A 16 6.62 2.91 -4.99
C MET A 16 8.09 3.23 -5.21
N ARG A 17 8.92 2.21 -5.46
CA ARG A 17 10.35 2.38 -5.75
C ARG A 17 10.56 3.27 -6.95
N ARG A 18 9.81 3.08 -8.04
CA ARG A 18 9.90 3.93 -9.21
C ARG A 18 9.56 5.39 -8.89
N VAL A 19 8.48 5.62 -8.15
CA VAL A 19 8.02 6.97 -7.79
C VAL A 19 9.07 7.72 -6.97
N PHE A 20 9.66 7.06 -5.95
CA PHE A 20 10.62 7.72 -5.05
C PHE A 20 12.06 7.69 -5.58
N ALA A 21 12.57 6.51 -5.96
CA ALA A 21 13.98 6.34 -6.32
C ALA A 21 14.29 6.80 -7.75
N ASP A 22 13.43 6.49 -8.72
CA ASP A 22 13.73 6.81 -10.13
C ASP A 22 13.23 8.21 -10.52
N MET A 23 12.06 8.62 -9.99
CA MET A 23 11.39 9.85 -10.41
C MET A 23 11.55 11.01 -9.42
N GLY A 24 12.03 10.76 -8.20
CA GLY A 24 12.26 11.81 -7.19
C GLY A 24 10.99 12.51 -6.69
N TYR A 25 9.84 11.83 -6.76
CA TYR A 25 8.59 12.40 -6.28
C TYR A 25 8.59 12.46 -4.75
N ARG A 26 7.94 13.49 -4.21
CA ARG A 26 7.90 13.73 -2.76
C ARG A 26 6.73 13.04 -2.05
N ARG A 27 5.75 12.56 -2.81
CA ARG A 27 4.48 12.06 -2.29
C ARG A 27 3.85 11.04 -3.24
N TYR A 28 3.41 9.93 -2.68
CA TYR A 28 2.68 8.86 -3.36
C TYR A 28 1.33 8.64 -2.68
N GLU A 29 0.24 8.66 -3.46
CA GLU A 29 -1.12 8.70 -2.90
C GLU A 29 -1.93 7.44 -3.19
N TRP A 30 -2.73 7.03 -2.21
CA TRP A 30 -3.77 6.01 -2.36
C TRP A 30 -5.14 6.63 -2.05
N LYS A 31 -6.10 6.46 -2.97
CA LYS A 31 -7.47 6.97 -2.84
C LYS A 31 -8.45 5.84 -3.04
N CYS A 32 -9.38 5.69 -2.11
CA CYS A 32 -10.42 4.68 -2.22
C CYS A 32 -11.75 5.21 -1.68
N ASP A 33 -12.82 4.47 -1.96
CA ASP A 33 -14.10 4.73 -1.31
C ASP A 33 -13.97 4.51 0.20
N ALA A 34 -14.47 5.44 1.02
CA ALA A 34 -14.41 5.34 2.48
C ALA A 34 -15.10 4.07 3.02
N LEU A 35 -16.09 3.54 2.29
CA LEU A 35 -16.80 2.30 2.60
C LEU A 35 -16.04 1.03 2.13
N ASN A 36 -14.98 1.16 1.32
CA ASN A 36 -14.19 0.02 0.85
C ASN A 36 -13.15 -0.39 1.91
N ALA A 37 -13.61 -1.10 2.94
CA ALA A 37 -12.75 -1.58 4.03
C ALA A 37 -11.54 -2.42 3.53
N PRO A 38 -11.67 -3.35 2.55
CA PRO A 38 -10.52 -4.08 2.03
C PRO A 38 -9.43 -3.18 1.42
N SER A 39 -9.82 -2.15 0.67
CA SER A 39 -8.86 -1.21 0.06
C SER A 39 -8.17 -0.35 1.12
N ARG A 40 -8.91 0.12 2.12
CA ARG A 40 -8.34 0.87 3.26
C ARG A 40 -7.35 0.03 4.05
N ALA A 41 -7.70 -1.22 4.35
CA ALA A 41 -6.80 -2.15 5.04
C ALA A 41 -5.53 -2.44 4.23
N ALA A 42 -5.65 -2.55 2.89
CA ALA A 42 -4.49 -2.71 2.02
C ALA A 42 -3.57 -1.49 2.05
N ALA A 43 -4.11 -0.27 1.95
CA ALA A 43 -3.33 0.97 2.05
C ALA A 43 -2.53 1.02 3.37
N THR A 44 -3.20 0.80 4.50
CA THR A 44 -2.54 0.77 5.82
C THR A 44 -1.50 -0.35 5.93
N ARG A 45 -1.77 -1.55 5.40
CA ARG A 45 -0.79 -2.66 5.38
C ARG A 45 0.46 -2.31 4.57
N LEU A 46 0.31 -1.56 3.48
CA LEU A 46 1.41 -1.19 2.57
C LEU A 46 2.24 0.02 3.06
N GLY A 47 1.83 0.69 4.14
CA GLY A 47 2.62 1.79 4.72
C GLY A 47 2.02 3.17 4.51
N PHE A 48 0.89 3.28 3.82
CA PHE A 48 0.25 4.57 3.62
C PHE A 48 -0.40 5.07 4.93
N GLN A 49 -0.14 6.33 5.24
CA GLN A 49 -0.74 7.06 6.36
C GLN A 49 -2.09 7.66 5.96
N PHE A 50 -3.10 7.53 6.81
CA PHE A 50 -4.41 8.12 6.56
C PHE A 50 -4.41 9.62 6.84
N GLU A 51 -5.00 10.40 5.95
CA GLU A 51 -4.98 11.87 6.04
C GLU A 51 -6.37 12.50 6.13
N GLY A 52 -7.41 11.80 5.69
CA GLY A 52 -8.76 12.31 5.79
C GLY A 52 -9.75 11.71 4.82
N ILE A 53 -11.00 12.17 4.94
CA ILE A 53 -12.09 11.80 4.06
C ILE A 53 -12.68 13.07 3.45
N PHE A 54 -12.71 13.11 2.12
CA PHE A 54 -13.49 14.10 1.41
C PHE A 54 -14.93 13.61 1.29
N ARG A 55 -15.83 14.27 2.02
CA ARG A 55 -17.26 13.98 2.01
C ARG A 55 -17.87 14.41 0.68
N GLN A 56 -18.73 13.57 0.13
CA GLN A 56 -19.40 13.77 -1.17
C GLN A 56 -18.45 14.14 -2.31
N ALA A 57 -17.26 13.54 -2.31
CA ALA A 57 -16.24 13.82 -3.31
C ALA A 57 -16.69 13.46 -4.73
N LEU A 58 -17.49 12.38 -4.87
CA LEU A 58 -17.92 11.85 -6.16
C LEU A 58 -19.32 11.22 -6.07
N VAL A 59 -20.01 11.13 -7.20
CA VAL A 59 -21.15 10.24 -7.40
C VAL A 59 -20.69 9.09 -8.30
N TYR A 60 -20.85 7.85 -7.85
CA TYR A 60 -20.40 6.68 -8.59
C TYR A 60 -21.42 5.55 -8.46
N LYS A 61 -21.80 4.93 -9.59
CA LYS A 61 -22.81 3.86 -9.64
C LYS A 61 -24.12 4.22 -8.92
N GLY A 62 -24.60 5.45 -9.13
CA GLY A 62 -25.88 5.92 -8.59
C GLY A 62 -25.89 6.21 -7.08
N ARG A 63 -24.73 6.27 -6.42
CA ARG A 63 -24.65 6.65 -4.99
C ARG A 63 -23.55 7.66 -4.71
N ASN A 64 -23.67 8.32 -3.56
CA ASN A 64 -22.60 9.11 -2.97
C ASN A 64 -21.35 8.25 -2.72
N ARG A 65 -20.18 8.84 -2.96
CA ARG A 65 -18.87 8.29 -2.60
C ARG A 65 -18.04 9.35 -1.86
N ASP A 66 -17.83 9.07 -0.59
CA ASP A 66 -16.80 9.71 0.20
C ASP A 66 -15.44 9.10 -0.16
N THR A 67 -14.40 9.92 -0.31
CA THR A 67 -13.06 9.45 -0.70
C THR A 67 -12.12 9.51 0.49
N ALA A 68 -11.61 8.35 0.90
CA ALA A 68 -10.55 8.25 1.89
C ALA A 68 -9.18 8.41 1.21
N TRP A 69 -8.36 9.28 1.79
CA TRP A 69 -7.04 9.63 1.29
C TRP A 69 -5.95 9.09 2.22
N PHE A 70 -4.93 8.52 1.59
CA PHE A 70 -3.73 8.07 2.25
C PHE A 70 -2.49 8.46 1.44
N SER A 71 -1.35 8.58 2.10
CA SER A 71 -0.09 8.94 1.45
C SER A 71 1.11 8.21 2.02
N ILE A 72 2.19 8.19 1.24
CA ILE A 72 3.57 7.97 1.69
C ILE A 72 4.36 9.18 1.22
N ILE A 73 5.23 9.73 2.06
CA ILE A 73 6.16 10.79 1.68
C ILE A 73 7.59 10.26 1.46
N ASP A 74 8.40 11.04 0.76
CA ASP A 74 9.82 10.75 0.49
C ASP A 74 10.61 10.38 1.76
N ALA A 75 10.38 11.07 2.87
CA ALA A 75 11.05 10.79 4.15
C ALA A 75 10.69 9.43 4.77
N GLU A 76 9.52 8.88 4.47
CA GLU A 76 9.07 7.56 4.98
C GLU A 76 9.57 6.41 4.10
N TRP A 77 9.86 6.69 2.83
CA TRP A 77 10.21 5.68 1.84
C TRP A 77 11.42 4.82 2.22
N PRO A 78 12.56 5.33 2.73
CA PRO A 78 13.72 4.48 3.02
C PRO A 78 13.42 3.36 4.04
N ALA A 79 12.62 3.64 5.06
CA ALA A 79 12.20 2.65 6.05
C ALA A 79 11.24 1.63 5.43
N LEU A 80 10.27 2.10 4.64
CA LEU A 80 9.34 1.21 3.94
C LEU A 80 10.07 0.31 2.94
N GLN A 81 10.99 0.85 2.14
CA GLN A 81 11.81 0.07 1.21
C GLN A 81 12.48 -1.11 1.91
N THR A 82 13.15 -0.85 3.05
CA THR A 82 13.80 -1.87 3.86
C THR A 82 12.81 -2.94 4.33
N ALA A 83 11.61 -2.53 4.76
CA ALA A 83 10.57 -3.46 5.21
C ALA A 83 10.02 -4.33 4.08
N PHE A 84 9.80 -3.75 2.89
CA PHE A 84 9.35 -4.48 1.71
C PHE A 84 10.40 -5.48 1.24
N GLU A 85 11.67 -5.08 1.17
CA GLU A 85 12.77 -5.96 0.76
C GLU A 85 12.90 -7.16 1.71
N LYS A 86 12.84 -6.93 3.04
CA LYS A 86 12.84 -8.03 4.03
C LYS A 86 11.62 -8.93 3.91
N TRP A 87 10.45 -8.37 3.63
CA TRP A 87 9.23 -9.16 3.50
C TRP A 87 9.17 -9.98 2.21
N LEU A 88 9.69 -9.44 1.11
CA LEU A 88 9.76 -10.10 -0.20
C LEU A 88 10.92 -11.09 -0.32
N ALA A 89 11.88 -11.03 0.60
CA ALA A 89 13.02 -11.94 0.63
C ALA A 89 12.52 -13.41 0.71
N PRO A 90 13.11 -14.35 -0.06
CA PRO A 90 12.70 -15.76 -0.04
C PRO A 90 12.70 -16.37 1.36
N GLU A 91 13.57 -15.88 2.25
CA GLU A 91 13.71 -16.34 3.63
C GLU A 91 12.47 -16.03 4.50
N ASN A 92 11.59 -15.12 4.06
CA ASN A 92 10.35 -14.83 4.76
C ASN A 92 9.18 -15.72 4.29
N PHE A 93 9.41 -16.69 3.40
CA PHE A 93 8.38 -17.63 2.96
C PHE A 93 8.77 -19.07 3.28
N ASP A 94 7.82 -19.83 3.81
CA ASP A 94 8.02 -21.25 4.06
C ASP A 94 7.95 -22.08 2.76
N LYS A 95 8.18 -23.39 2.90
CA LYS A 95 8.14 -24.35 1.77
C LYS A 95 6.79 -24.39 1.04
N ASP A 96 5.72 -23.94 1.68
CA ASP A 96 4.35 -23.93 1.15
C ASP A 96 3.99 -22.53 0.59
N GLY A 97 4.96 -21.62 0.54
CA GLY A 97 4.83 -20.25 0.03
C GLY A 97 4.06 -19.31 0.98
N GLN A 98 3.86 -19.69 2.24
CA GLN A 98 3.22 -18.84 3.23
C GLN A 98 4.25 -17.92 3.89
N GLN A 99 3.85 -16.66 4.13
CA GLN A 99 4.71 -15.72 4.83
C GLN A 99 4.95 -16.16 6.28
N ILE A 100 6.20 -16.10 6.73
CA ILE A 100 6.61 -16.37 8.11
C ILE A 100 6.29 -15.15 8.99
N ARG A 101 6.64 -13.94 8.53
CA ARG A 101 6.28 -12.67 9.17
C ARG A 101 5.45 -11.81 8.23
N ARG A 102 4.57 -10.99 8.82
CA ARG A 102 3.73 -10.05 8.07
C ARG A 102 4.56 -8.82 7.71
N LEU A 103 4.21 -8.17 6.60
CA LEU A 103 4.85 -6.91 6.20
C LEU A 103 4.80 -5.86 7.32
N ALA A 104 3.70 -5.84 8.07
CA ALA A 104 3.54 -4.93 9.21
C ALA A 104 4.57 -5.15 10.33
N ASP A 105 5.14 -6.35 10.45
CA ASP A 105 6.10 -6.69 11.49
C ASP A 105 7.52 -6.22 11.15
N PHE A 106 7.78 -5.80 9.91
CA PHE A 106 9.07 -5.28 9.45
C PHE A 106 9.15 -3.76 9.40
N ARG A 107 8.04 -3.07 9.67
CA ARG A 107 7.93 -1.61 9.68
C ARG A 107 8.01 -1.07 11.10
#